data_AF-A0A8H6AW32-F1
#
_entry.id   AF-A0A8H6AW32-F1
#
_cell.length_a   1.000
_cell.length_b   1.000
_cell.length_c   1.000
_cell.angle_alpha   90.00
_cell.angle_beta   90.00
_cell.angle_gamma   90.00
#
_symmetry.space_group_name_H-M   'P 1'
#
loop_
_entity.id
_entity.type
_entity.pdbx_description
1 polymer ?
#
loop_
_entity_poly.entity_id
_entity_poly.type
_entity_poly.pdbx_seq_one_letter_code
_entity_poly.pdbx_strand_id
1 'polypeptide(L)'
;MNDPATSAWNIHISTSDLNKLKAGFEAPDMDHRWEVTPKDADENGITYIHISRSWTEEDHFILAVKSCDKDGAEIVSIAWDQNEGEVRREEEYAKKEVVVICKMVLKCEFEALSFYDPKVLWSSRR
;
A
#
# COMPACT_ATOMS: atom_id res chain seq x y z
N MET A 1 -9.18 9.90 0.69
CA MET A 1 -10.23 8.92 0.36
C MET A 1 -11.63 9.49 0.56
N ASN A 2 -12.49 9.45 -0.46
CA ASN A 2 -13.87 9.91 -0.40
C ASN A 2 -14.90 8.76 -0.33
N ASP A 3 -14.68 7.64 -1.04
CA ASP A 3 -15.53 6.43 -0.99
C ASP A 3 -14.66 5.19 -0.73
N PRO A 4 -14.18 4.96 0.52
CA PRO A 4 -13.26 3.89 0.80
C PRO A 4 -13.96 2.52 0.87
N ALA A 5 -13.42 1.53 0.14
CA ALA A 5 -13.66 0.11 0.45
C ALA A 5 -12.56 -0.41 1.37
N THR A 6 -12.86 -1.49 2.08
CA THR A 6 -11.88 -2.27 2.83
C THR A 6 -12.06 -3.75 2.53
N SER A 7 -10.96 -4.47 2.35
CA SER A 7 -10.96 -5.91 2.15
C SER A 7 -9.81 -6.56 2.91
N ALA A 8 -10.08 -7.74 3.45
CA ALA A 8 -9.07 -8.56 4.09
C ALA A 8 -8.03 -9.02 3.06
N TRP A 9 -6.77 -9.09 3.48
CA TRP A 9 -5.69 -9.55 2.63
C TRP A 9 -4.96 -10.74 3.24
N ASN A 10 -4.65 -10.67 4.54
CA ASN A 10 -4.04 -11.74 5.33
C ASN A 10 -2.79 -12.33 4.67
N ILE A 11 -1.86 -11.44 4.28
CA ILE A 11 -0.59 -11.85 3.66
C ILE A 11 0.56 -11.62 4.63
N HIS A 12 1.41 -12.64 4.73
CA HIS A 12 2.61 -12.57 5.55
C HIS A 12 3.74 -11.84 4.81
N ILE A 13 4.45 -10.96 5.52
CA ILE A 13 5.59 -10.21 5.02
C ILE A 13 6.79 -10.38 5.95
N SER A 14 7.99 -10.34 5.37
CA SER A 14 9.23 -10.46 6.11
C SER A 14 9.45 -9.26 7.04
N THR A 15 10.28 -9.43 8.08
CA THR A 15 10.73 -8.32 8.94
C THR A 15 11.44 -7.22 8.13
N SER A 16 12.10 -7.58 7.02
CA SER A 16 12.74 -6.61 6.13
C SER A 16 11.71 -5.71 5.46
N ASP A 17 10.64 -6.28 4.90
CA ASP A 17 9.57 -5.51 4.26
C ASP A 17 8.77 -4.70 5.27
N LEU A 18 8.53 -5.24 6.48
CA LEU A 18 7.95 -4.47 7.58
C LEU A 18 8.79 -3.23 7.92
N ASN A 19 10.11 -3.37 8.03
CA ASN A 19 11.00 -2.25 8.33
C ASN A 19 10.99 -1.20 7.21
N LYS A 20 10.92 -1.62 5.94
CA LYS A 20 10.79 -0.71 4.79
C LYS A 20 9.46 0.05 4.84
N LEU A 21 8.35 -0.62 5.14
CA LEU A 21 7.04 0.03 5.30
C LEU A 21 7.03 1.03 6.45
N LYS A 22 7.64 0.69 7.59
CA LYS A 22 7.77 1.57 8.76
C LYS A 22 8.75 2.72 8.59
N ALA A 23 9.72 2.59 7.68
CA ALA A 23 10.58 3.71 7.31
C ALA A 23 9.82 4.75 6.48
N GLY A 24 8.84 4.29 5.68
CA GLY A 24 8.09 5.15 4.78
C GLY A 24 8.93 5.67 3.62
N PHE A 25 8.34 6.57 2.85
CA PHE A 25 8.99 7.29 1.76
C PHE A 25 8.33 8.65 1.58
N GLU A 26 9.16 9.69 1.65
CA GLU A 26 8.78 11.06 1.34
C GLU A 26 9.33 11.41 -0.04
N ALA A 27 8.46 11.86 -0.94
CA ALA A 27 8.82 12.16 -2.31
C ALA A 27 9.67 13.45 -2.37
N PRO A 28 10.90 13.43 -2.93
CA PRO A 28 11.75 14.62 -2.96
C PRO A 28 11.27 15.66 -3.99
N ASP A 29 10.49 15.25 -4.98
CA ASP A 29 10.01 16.09 -6.08
C ASP A 29 8.73 15.51 -6.72
N MET A 30 8.19 16.22 -7.72
CA MET A 30 6.97 15.84 -8.45
C MET A 30 7.14 14.61 -9.36
N ASP A 31 8.37 14.20 -9.69
CA ASP A 31 8.60 13.00 -10.51
C ASP A 31 8.31 11.72 -9.71
N HIS A 32 8.45 11.81 -8.39
CA HIS A 32 8.07 10.77 -7.45
C HIS A 32 6.59 10.91 -7.11
N ARG A 33 5.74 10.17 -7.83
CA ARG A 33 4.27 10.33 -7.77
C ARG A 33 3.57 9.75 -6.53
N TRP A 34 4.29 9.06 -5.65
CA TRP A 34 3.71 8.39 -4.48
C TRP A 34 4.54 8.64 -3.23
N GLU A 35 3.85 8.87 -2.12
CA GLU A 35 4.40 8.94 -0.77
C GLU A 35 3.89 7.75 0.05
N VAL A 36 4.70 7.30 1.00
CA VAL A 36 4.32 6.25 1.95
C VAL A 36 4.58 6.75 3.36
N THR A 37 3.51 6.96 4.12
CA THR A 37 3.59 7.51 5.48
C THR A 37 3.09 6.48 6.49
N PRO A 38 3.97 5.89 7.30
CA PRO A 38 3.55 5.05 8.41
C PRO A 38 2.94 5.93 9.51
N LYS A 39 1.86 5.45 10.11
CA LYS A 39 1.30 5.97 11.37
C LYS A 39 1.66 5.04 12.52
N ASP A 40 1.61 5.59 13.73
CA ASP A 40 1.87 4.83 14.94
C ASP A 40 0.92 3.62 15.06
N ALA A 41 1.42 2.57 15.71
CA ALA A 41 0.61 1.39 15.96
C ALA A 41 -0.53 1.72 16.93
N ASP A 42 -1.73 1.21 16.64
CA ASP A 42 -2.86 1.32 17.55
C ASP A 42 -2.71 0.41 18.79
N GLU A 43 -3.70 0.45 19.69
CA GLU A 43 -3.76 -0.37 20.90
C GLU A 43 -3.71 -1.89 20.62
N ASN A 44 -4.03 -2.31 19.38
CA ASN A 44 -3.99 -3.71 18.94
C ASN A 44 -2.66 -4.09 18.27
N GLY A 45 -1.70 -3.17 18.21
CA GLY A 45 -0.42 -3.36 17.54
C GLY A 45 -0.50 -3.29 16.01
N ILE A 46 -1.56 -2.68 15.46
CA ILE A 46 -1.73 -2.49 14.02
C ILE A 46 -1.11 -1.15 13.63
N THR A 47 -0.07 -1.20 12.79
CA THR A 47 0.51 -0.04 12.12
C THR A 47 -0.26 0.25 10.84
N TYR A 48 -0.76 1.46 10.68
CA TYR A 48 -1.43 1.89 9.44
C TYR A 48 -0.41 2.54 8.51
N ILE A 49 -0.27 2.00 7.30
CA ILE A 49 0.62 2.53 6.27
C ILE A 49 -0.23 3.28 5.25
N HIS A 50 -0.08 4.60 5.22
CA HIS A 50 -0.81 5.48 4.32
C HIS A 50 -0.02 5.62 3.03
N ILE A 51 -0.69 5.49 1.89
CA ILE A 51 -0.11 5.65 0.56
C ILE A 51 -0.92 6.72 -0.17
N SER A 52 -0.29 7.85 -0.41
CA SER A 52 -0.89 9.05 -1.00
C SER A 52 -0.18 9.43 -2.29
N ARG A 53 -0.87 10.20 -3.14
CA ARG A 53 -0.20 10.89 -4.24
C ARG A 53 0.62 12.03 -3.64
N SER A 54 1.86 12.12 -4.07
CA SER A 54 2.77 13.14 -3.54
C SER A 54 2.19 14.53 -3.69
N TRP A 55 2.39 15.37 -2.67
CA TRP A 55 1.92 16.76 -2.64
C TRP A 55 0.38 16.96 -2.69
N THR A 56 -0.42 15.89 -2.59
CA THR A 56 -1.88 16.00 -2.47
C THR A 56 -2.39 15.80 -1.05
N GLU A 57 -1.60 15.16 -0.19
CA GLU A 57 -1.99 14.68 1.15
C GLU A 57 -3.24 13.78 1.14
N GLU A 58 -3.72 13.37 -0.04
CA GLU A 58 -4.90 12.52 -0.18
C GLU A 58 -4.48 11.05 -0.18
N ASP A 59 -4.86 10.35 0.88
CA ASP A 59 -4.72 8.90 0.93
C ASP A 59 -5.50 8.26 -0.21
N HIS A 60 -4.81 7.42 -0.98
CA HIS A 60 -5.42 6.53 -1.98
C HIS A 60 -5.53 5.10 -1.48
N PHE A 61 -4.59 4.69 -0.62
CA PHE A 61 -4.59 3.38 0.01
C PHE A 61 -4.14 3.49 1.45
N ILE A 62 -4.69 2.62 2.30
CA ILE A 62 -4.21 2.39 3.66
C ILE A 62 -4.03 0.89 3.85
N LEU A 63 -2.85 0.48 4.34
CA LEU A 63 -2.60 -0.90 4.76
C LEU A 63 -2.63 -1.01 6.27
N ALA A 64 -3.39 -1.96 6.77
CA ALA A 64 -3.36 -2.35 8.17
C ALA A 64 -2.34 -3.47 8.34
N VAL A 65 -1.21 -3.18 8.99
CA VAL A 65 -0.11 -4.12 9.17
C VAL A 65 0.04 -4.46 10.64
N LYS A 66 -0.15 -5.74 10.97
CA LYS A 66 0.00 -6.24 12.34
C LYS A 66 1.37 -6.88 12.49
N SER A 67 2.17 -6.41 13.45
CA SER A 67 3.43 -7.06 13.79
C SER A 67 3.18 -8.42 14.45
N CYS A 68 3.94 -9.44 14.06
CA CYS A 68 3.95 -10.74 14.72
C CYS A 68 5.20 -10.86 15.60
N ASP A 69 5.05 -11.37 16.82
CA ASP A 69 6.11 -11.36 17.84
C ASP A 69 7.38 -12.15 17.48
N LYS A 70 7.34 -13.01 16.45
CA LYS A 70 8.44 -13.96 16.17
C LYS A 70 9.03 -13.88 14.78
N ASP A 71 8.25 -13.53 13.75
CA ASP A 71 8.73 -13.54 12.36
C ASP A 71 7.93 -12.54 11.52
N GLY A 72 8.40 -11.30 11.39
CA GLY A 72 7.80 -10.34 10.46
C GLY A 72 6.42 -9.78 10.85
N ALA A 73 5.55 -9.64 9.86
CA ALA A 73 4.24 -9.04 10.05
C ALA A 73 3.21 -9.62 9.08
N GLU A 74 1.95 -9.30 9.33
CA GLU A 74 0.84 -9.65 8.46
C GLU A 74 0.15 -8.36 7.99
N ILE A 75 -0.05 -8.23 6.68
CA ILE A 75 -0.97 -7.23 6.14
C ILE A 75 -2.37 -7.79 6.28
N VAL A 76 -3.08 -7.32 7.30
CA VAL A 76 -4.41 -7.80 7.69
C VAL A 76 -5.44 -7.37 6.66
N SER A 77 -5.40 -6.10 6.27
CA SER A 77 -6.36 -5.53 5.33
C SER A 77 -5.78 -4.39 4.51
N ILE A 78 -6.46 -4.10 3.41
CA ILE A 78 -6.26 -2.92 2.58
C ILE A 78 -7.56 -2.13 2.56
N ALA A 79 -7.45 -0.82 2.75
CA ALA A 79 -8.48 0.14 2.38
C ALA A 79 -8.03 0.93 1.14
N TRP A 80 -8.96 1.22 0.24
CA TRP A 80 -8.68 2.00 -0.97
C TRP A 80 -9.85 2.89 -1.35
N ASP A 81 -9.56 4.05 -1.94
CA ASP A 81 -10.62 4.87 -2.53
C ASP A 81 -11.18 4.17 -3.79
N GLN A 82 -12.47 3.90 -3.78
CA GLN A 82 -13.17 3.30 -4.91
C GLN A 82 -13.52 4.33 -5.97
N ASN A 83 -13.56 5.62 -5.59
CA ASN A 83 -13.92 6.70 -6.49
C ASN A 83 -12.69 7.13 -7.31
N GLU A 84 -12.61 6.63 -8.54
CA GLU A 84 -11.60 7.01 -9.51
C GLU A 84 -12.25 7.62 -10.77
N GLY A 85 -13.08 8.64 -10.55
CA GLY A 85 -13.82 9.31 -11.63
C GLY A 85 -15.00 8.46 -12.09
N GLU A 86 -15.06 8.13 -13.39
CA GLU A 86 -16.18 7.38 -13.97
C GLU A 86 -16.09 5.86 -13.76
N VAL A 87 -14.90 5.36 -13.37
CA VAL A 87 -14.65 3.92 -13.17
C VAL A 87 -14.46 3.64 -11.69
N ARG A 88 -15.18 2.63 -11.18
CA ARG A 88 -15.01 2.18 -9.80
C ARG A 88 -13.77 1.30 -9.70
N ARG A 89 -12.87 1.62 -8.78
CA ARG A 89 -11.67 0.81 -8.53
C ARG A 89 -12.02 -0.49 -7.79
N GLU A 90 -11.74 -1.62 -8.42
CA GLU A 90 -11.97 -2.95 -7.87
C GLU A 90 -10.86 -3.39 -6.90
N GLU A 91 -11.19 -4.33 -6.02
CA GLU A 91 -10.28 -4.87 -5.00
C GLU A 91 -9.00 -5.47 -5.59
N GLU A 92 -9.13 -6.34 -6.61
CA GLU A 92 -7.97 -7.01 -7.20
C GLU A 92 -6.99 -6.01 -7.78
N TYR A 93 -7.52 -4.97 -8.45
CA TYR A 93 -6.71 -3.90 -9.00
C TYR A 93 -6.04 -3.08 -7.89
N ALA A 94 -6.76 -2.73 -6.82
CA ALA A 94 -6.21 -2.00 -5.68
C ALA A 94 -5.05 -2.77 -5.01
N LYS A 95 -5.23 -4.07 -4.79
CA LYS A 95 -4.18 -4.95 -4.25
C LYS A 95 -2.95 -4.99 -5.17
N LYS A 96 -3.13 -5.16 -6.49
CA LYS A 96 -2.02 -5.14 -7.47
C LYS A 96 -1.28 -3.81 -7.48
N GLU A 97 -2.01 -2.70 -7.47
CA GLU A 97 -1.42 -1.36 -7.54
C GLU A 97 -0.61 -1.04 -6.28
N VAL A 98 -1.11 -1.34 -5.09
CA VAL A 98 -0.34 -1.19 -3.85
C VAL A 98 0.95 -1.99 -3.88
N VAL A 99 0.91 -3.26 -4.32
CA VAL A 99 2.11 -4.09 -4.44
C VAL A 99 3.14 -3.40 -5.32
N VAL A 100 2.72 -2.95 -6.50
CA VAL A 100 3.60 -2.24 -7.43
C VAL A 100 4.21 -1.00 -6.79
N ILE A 101 3.42 -0.20 -6.08
CA ILE A 101 3.91 1.03 -5.43
C ILE A 101 4.95 0.70 -4.36
N CYS A 102 4.65 -0.22 -3.42
CA CYS A 102 5.57 -0.59 -2.36
C CYS A 102 6.87 -1.22 -2.91
N LYS A 103 6.78 -2.05 -3.97
CA LYS A 103 7.97 -2.59 -4.66
C LYS A 103 8.78 -1.49 -5.35
N MET A 104 8.12 -0.55 -6.01
CA MET A 104 8.78 0.52 -6.76
C MET A 104 9.47 1.54 -5.85
N VAL A 105 8.75 1.99 -4.82
CA VAL A 105 9.13 3.10 -3.93
C VAL A 105 10.02 2.61 -2.79
N LEU A 106 9.57 1.60 -2.04
CA LEU A 106 10.24 1.12 -0.84
C LEU A 106 11.18 -0.07 -1.10
N LYS A 107 11.17 -0.62 -2.33
CA LYS A 107 11.89 -1.87 -2.66
C LYS A 107 11.47 -3.04 -1.76
N CYS A 108 10.18 -3.11 -1.42
CA CYS A 108 9.63 -4.31 -0.77
C CYS A 108 9.72 -5.51 -1.71
N GLU A 109 9.93 -6.71 -1.18
CA GLU A 109 9.98 -7.93 -2.00
C GLU A 109 8.61 -8.62 -2.08
N PHE A 110 7.87 -8.66 -0.96
CA PHE A 110 6.60 -9.36 -0.82
C PHE A 110 6.65 -10.75 -1.46
N GLU A 111 7.46 -11.64 -0.87
CA GLU A 111 7.76 -12.98 -1.41
C GLU A 111 6.50 -13.80 -1.74
N ALA A 112 5.41 -13.61 -1.01
CA ALA A 112 4.13 -14.29 -1.24
C ALA A 112 3.34 -13.77 -2.46
N LEU A 113 3.75 -12.66 -3.07
CA LEU A 113 2.99 -11.96 -4.12
C LEU A 113 3.71 -11.97 -5.46
N SER A 114 2.95 -12.19 -6.52
CA SER A 114 3.45 -12.13 -7.90
C SER A 114 4.01 -10.75 -8.26
N PHE A 115 4.91 -10.74 -9.23
CA PHE A 115 5.35 -9.51 -9.88
C PHE A 115 4.25 -9.02 -10.84
N TYR A 116 3.91 -7.73 -10.76
CA TYR A 116 2.98 -7.07 -11.68
C TYR A 116 3.74 -5.99 -12.44
N ASP A 117 3.67 -6.01 -13.78
CA ASP A 117 4.30 -4.97 -14.60
C ASP A 117 3.52 -3.64 -14.45
N PRO A 118 4.16 -2.57 -13.94
CA PRO A 118 3.51 -1.26 -13.77
C PRO A 118 2.95 -0.69 -15.07
N LYS A 119 3.62 -0.93 -16.21
CA LYS A 119 3.17 -0.43 -17.52
C LYS A 119 1.89 -1.11 -17.95
N VAL A 120 1.80 -2.43 -17.78
CA VAL A 120 0.61 -3.20 -18.11
C VAL A 120 -0.54 -2.79 -17.20
N LEU A 121 -0.32 -2.80 -15.88
CA LEU A 121 -1.34 -2.44 -14.90
C LEU A 121 -1.91 -1.04 -15.11
N TRP A 122 -1.07 -0.04 -15.36
CA TRP A 122 -1.55 1.33 -15.56
C TRP A 122 -2.06 1.60 -16.98
N SER A 123 -1.68 0.79 -17.96
CA SER A 123 -2.23 0.88 -19.33
C SER A 123 -3.65 0.32 -19.43
N SER A 124 -4.03 -0.66 -18.60
CA SER A 124 -5.39 -1.21 -18.57
C SER A 124 -6.44 -0.26 -17.98
N ARG A 125 -6.02 0.95 -17.58
CA ARG A 125 -6.90 2.06 -17.17
C ARG A 125 -7.36 2.96 -18.34
N ARG A 126 -6.84 2.77 -19.55
CA ARG A 126 -7.23 3.56 -20.73
C ARG A 126 -8.38 2.95 -21.51
#